data_AF-A0A1A0I959-F1
#
_entry.id   AF-A0A1A0I959-F1
#
_cell.length_a   1.000
_cell.length_b   1.000
_cell.length_c   1.000
_cell.angle_alpha   90.00
_cell.angle_beta   90.00
_cell.angle_gamma   90.00
#
_symmetry.space_group_name_H-M   'P 1'
#
loop_
_entity.id
_entity.type
_entity.pdbx_description
1 polymer ?
#
loop_
_entity_poly.entity_id
_entity_poly.type
_entity_poly.pdbx_seq_one_letter_code
_entity_poly.pdbx_strand_id
1 'polypeptide(L)'
;MTSTTPKPTDHEIESAILATVADLAPDDGDMVPWSRVRARLSRTFGYWAVQESMWALWRRGDLVLIKISGSPHIGLPDECSRMADAACKKRGEPRRLLVV
;
A
#
# COMPACT_ATOMS: atom_id res chain seq x y z
N MET A 1 -32.47 -12.99 14.03
CA MET A 1 -32.11 -12.17 12.86
C MET A 1 -30.60 -12.24 12.71
N THR A 2 -30.11 -13.09 11.79
CA THR A 2 -28.68 -13.21 11.50
C THR A 2 -28.30 -12.13 10.48
N SER A 3 -27.85 -10.98 10.96
CA SER A 3 -27.28 -9.95 10.08
C SER A 3 -25.94 -10.46 9.56
N THR A 4 -25.93 -11.05 8.36
CA THR A 4 -24.70 -11.36 7.64
C THR A 4 -24.10 -10.03 7.20
N THR A 5 -23.12 -9.51 7.94
CA THR A 5 -22.33 -8.36 7.50
C THR A 5 -21.67 -8.72 6.17
N PRO A 6 -21.90 -7.95 5.07
CA PRO A 6 -21.28 -8.24 3.79
C PRO A 6 -19.76 -8.19 3.94
N LYS A 7 -19.07 -9.16 3.33
CA LYS A 7 -17.62 -9.19 3.30
C LYS A 7 -17.13 -7.92 2.58
N PRO A 8 -16.14 -7.20 3.14
CA PRO A 8 -15.53 -6.06 2.47
C PRO A 8 -14.99 -6.48 1.10
N THR A 9 -15.27 -5.68 0.09
CA THR A 9 -14.70 -5.80 -1.24
C THR A 9 -13.24 -5.40 -1.24
N ASP A 10 -12.46 -5.93 -2.19
CA ASP A 10 -11.03 -5.57 -2.33
C ASP A 10 -10.86 -4.05 -2.51
N HIS A 11 -11.78 -3.40 -3.24
CA HIS A 11 -11.79 -1.95 -3.44
C HIS A 11 -11.96 -1.16 -2.13
N GLU A 12 -12.80 -1.63 -1.20
CA GLU A 12 -12.97 -0.98 0.11
C GLU A 12 -11.70 -1.08 0.95
N ILE A 13 -11.04 -2.24 0.93
CA ILE A 13 -9.79 -2.45 1.66
C ILE A 13 -8.68 -1.58 1.06
N GLU A 14 -8.57 -1.56 -0.27
CA GLU A 14 -7.59 -0.74 -0.99
C GLU A 14 -7.81 0.75 -0.70
N SER A 15 -9.05 1.23 -0.77
CA SER A 15 -9.41 2.61 -0.43
C SER A 15 -9.06 2.96 1.01
N ALA A 16 -9.32 2.04 1.95
CA ALA A 16 -8.98 2.22 3.36
C ALA A 16 -7.46 2.27 3.59
N ILE A 17 -6.67 1.48 2.86
CA ILE A 17 -5.20 1.53 2.89
C ILE A 17 -4.73 2.91 2.42
N LEU A 18 -5.16 3.35 1.24
CA LEU A 18 -4.75 4.64 0.67
C LEU A 18 -5.12 5.81 1.60
N ALA A 19 -6.34 5.83 2.13
CA ALA A 19 -6.78 6.84 3.07
C ALA A 19 -5.96 6.82 4.37
N THR A 20 -5.62 5.63 4.89
CA THR A 20 -4.81 5.51 6.11
C THR A 20 -3.37 5.98 5.90
N VAL A 21 -2.80 5.75 4.72
CA VAL A 21 -1.47 6.27 4.36
C VAL A 21 -1.53 7.79 4.29
N ALA A 22 -2.50 8.37 3.57
CA ALA A 22 -2.68 9.81 3.46
C ALA A 22 -2.86 10.51 4.83
N ASP A 23 -3.56 9.86 5.77
CA ASP A 23 -3.73 10.38 7.14
C ASP A 23 -2.44 10.32 7.97
N LEU A 24 -1.60 9.30 7.75
CA LEU A 24 -0.37 9.09 8.53
C LEU A 24 0.86 9.79 7.95
N ALA A 25 0.83 10.12 6.67
CA ALA A 25 1.86 10.78 5.87
C ALA A 25 1.19 11.92 5.08
N PRO A 26 0.89 13.07 5.73
CA PRO A 26 0.16 14.16 5.12
C PRO A 26 1.00 14.93 4.08
N ASP A 27 2.32 14.84 4.17
CA ASP A 27 3.25 15.52 3.28
C ASP A 27 3.69 14.61 2.12
N ASP A 28 3.91 15.20 0.94
CA ASP A 28 4.36 14.46 -0.24
C ASP A 28 5.74 13.83 0.00
N GLY A 29 5.84 12.52 -0.26
CA GLY A 29 7.08 11.75 -0.09
C GLY A 29 7.27 11.15 1.30
N ASP A 30 6.39 11.44 2.26
CA ASP A 30 6.43 10.80 3.57
C ASP A 30 6.14 9.30 3.47
N MET A 31 6.92 8.53 4.22
CA MET A 31 6.84 7.08 4.26
C MET A 31 6.49 6.62 5.68
N VAL A 32 5.50 5.73 5.79
CA VAL A 32 5.04 5.24 7.09
C VAL A 32 5.31 3.75 7.23
N PRO A 33 5.65 3.26 8.43
CA PRO A 33 5.80 1.82 8.66
C PRO A 33 4.52 1.07 8.29
N TRP A 34 4.63 0.03 7.47
CA TRP A 34 3.48 -0.80 7.09
C TRP A 34 2.77 -1.39 8.31
N SER A 35 3.53 -1.73 9.35
CA SER A 35 2.99 -2.21 10.62
C SER A 35 1.97 -1.25 11.24
N ARG A 36 2.18 0.07 11.11
CA ARG A 36 1.29 1.11 11.64
C ARG A 36 -0.03 1.18 10.86
N VAL A 37 0.04 1.13 9.53
CA VAL A 37 -1.14 1.10 8.65
C VAL A 37 -1.93 -0.19 8.89
N ARG A 38 -1.25 -1.34 8.85
CA ARG A 38 -1.85 -2.65 9.08
C ARG A 38 -2.55 -2.75 10.44
N ALA A 39 -1.94 -2.24 11.50
CA ALA A 39 -2.53 -2.27 12.85
C ALA A 39 -3.90 -1.57 12.93
N ARG A 40 -4.12 -0.51 12.14
CA ARG A 40 -5.40 0.20 12.07
C ARG A 40 -6.47 -0.57 11.30
N LEU A 41 -6.07 -1.35 10.30
CA LEU A 41 -7.00 -1.95 9.33
C LEU A 41 -7.29 -3.43 9.59
N SER A 42 -6.34 -4.20 10.11
CA SER A 42 -6.49 -5.65 10.23
C SER A 42 -7.56 -6.09 11.24
N ARG A 43 -7.97 -5.22 12.17
CA ARG A 43 -9.10 -5.51 13.07
C ARG A 43 -10.45 -5.49 12.34
N THR A 44 -10.56 -4.66 11.31
CA THR A 44 -11.81 -4.47 10.55
C THR A 44 -11.87 -5.41 9.35
N PHE A 45 -10.77 -5.53 8.61
CA PHE A 45 -10.73 -6.21 7.31
C PHE A 45 -10.03 -7.57 7.34
N GLY A 46 -9.39 -7.93 8.45
CA GLY A 46 -8.57 -9.14 8.56
C GLY A 46 -7.16 -8.95 8.02
N TYR A 47 -6.20 -9.69 8.61
CA TYR A 47 -4.79 -9.57 8.28
C TYR A 47 -4.48 -9.86 6.81
N TRP A 48 -4.92 -11.02 6.32
CA TRP A 48 -4.55 -11.50 4.99
C TRP A 48 -5.14 -10.66 3.87
N ALA A 49 -6.39 -10.23 4.00
CA ALA A 49 -7.03 -9.38 3.00
C ALA A 49 -6.30 -8.03 2.87
N VAL A 50 -5.96 -7.40 4.00
CA VAL A 50 -5.16 -6.16 4.02
C VAL A 50 -3.77 -6.35 3.41
N GLN A 51 -3.12 -7.49 3.67
CA GLN A 51 -1.81 -7.80 3.12
C GLN A 51 -1.85 -8.01 1.60
N GLU A 52 -2.84 -8.73 1.08
CA GLU A 52 -3.01 -8.95 -0.37
C GLU A 52 -3.38 -7.67 -1.12
N SER A 53 -4.29 -6.87 -0.57
CA SER A 53 -4.65 -5.56 -1.14
C SER A 53 -3.46 -4.60 -1.19
N MET A 54 -2.60 -4.58 -0.16
CA MET A 54 -1.36 -3.79 -0.17
C MET A 54 -0.43 -4.24 -1.31
N TRP A 55 -0.26 -5.55 -1.50
CA TRP A 55 0.54 -6.06 -2.61
C TRP A 55 -0.07 -5.74 -3.99
N ALA A 56 -1.40 -5.78 -4.12
CA ALA A 56 -2.10 -5.42 -5.34
C ALA A 56 -1.86 -3.94 -5.70
N LEU A 57 -2.03 -3.04 -4.74
CA LEU A 57 -1.74 -1.60 -4.90
C LEU A 57 -0.30 -1.35 -5.33
N TRP A 58 0.67 -1.98 -4.66
CA TRP A 58 2.08 -1.84 -5.04
C TRP A 58 2.37 -2.35 -6.45
N ARG A 59 1.81 -3.51 -6.85
CA ARG A 59 1.98 -4.05 -8.21
C ARG A 59 1.42 -3.11 -9.28
N ARG A 60 0.33 -2.40 -8.99
CA ARG A 60 -0.27 -1.42 -9.91
C ARG A 60 0.44 -0.07 -9.91
N GLY A 61 1.23 0.24 -8.89
CA GLY A 61 1.91 1.51 -8.72
C GLY A 61 1.11 2.56 -7.94
N ASP A 62 0.02 2.15 -7.30
CA ASP A 62 -0.81 3.00 -6.44
C ASP A 62 -0.17 3.21 -5.05
N LEU A 63 0.87 2.43 -4.73
CA LEU A 63 1.70 2.57 -3.53
C LEU A 63 3.18 2.44 -3.87
N VAL A 64 3.98 3.21 -3.14
CA VAL A 64 5.42 2.99 -3.01
C VAL A 64 5.65 2.07 -1.81
N LEU A 65 6.49 1.06 -1.99
CA LEU A 65 6.94 0.17 -0.91
C LEU A 65 8.46 0.16 -0.94
N ILE A 66 9.07 0.48 0.18
CA ILE A 66 10.51 0.39 0.41
C ILE A 66 10.76 -0.40 1.71
N LYS A 67 11.99 -0.87 1.89
CA LYS A 67 12.40 -1.52 3.13
C LYS A 67 13.53 -0.70 3.75
N ILE A 68 13.27 -0.08 4.89
CA ILE A 68 14.26 0.69 5.67
C ILE A 68 14.68 -0.19 6.85
N SER A 69 15.98 -0.52 6.94
CA SER A 69 16.53 -1.31 8.06
C SER A 69 15.73 -2.59 8.37
N GLY A 70 15.30 -3.31 7.34
CA GLY A 70 14.53 -4.54 7.52
C GLY A 70 13.00 -4.36 7.60
N SER A 71 12.51 -3.13 7.76
CA SER A 71 11.10 -2.83 8.01
C SER A 71 10.41 -2.25 6.76
N PRO A 72 9.30 -2.84 6.29
CA PRO A 72 8.55 -2.30 5.16
C PRO A 72 7.91 -0.96 5.52
N HIS A 73 8.15 0.03 4.68
CA HIS A 73 7.52 1.35 4.73
C HIS A 73 6.76 1.59 3.44
N ILE A 74 5.60 2.21 3.54
CA ILE A 74 4.75 2.55 2.40
C ILE A 74 4.44 4.03 2.36
N GLY A 75 4.21 4.54 1.16
CA GLY A 75 3.82 5.92 0.90
C GLY A 75 3.03 6.03 -0.40
N LEU A 76 2.45 7.20 -0.62
CA LEU A 76 1.78 7.52 -1.88
C LEU A 76 2.81 7.82 -2.96
N PRO A 77 2.54 7.47 -4.23
CA PRO A 77 3.45 7.78 -5.32
C PRO A 77 3.49 9.28 -5.60
N ASP A 78 4.70 9.82 -5.69
CA ASP A 78 5.03 11.16 -6.18
C ASP A 78 5.35 11.13 -7.70
N GLU A 79 5.74 12.29 -8.26
CA GLU A 79 6.13 12.36 -9.67
C GLU A 79 7.37 11.48 -9.97
N CYS A 80 8.39 11.51 -9.11
CA CYS A 80 9.63 10.78 -9.29
C CYS A 80 9.41 9.26 -9.34
N SER A 81 8.64 8.71 -8.40
CA SER A 81 8.29 7.29 -8.34
C SER A 81 7.45 6.87 -9.56
N ARG A 82 6.48 7.69 -9.99
CA ARG A 82 5.72 7.44 -11.22
C ARG A 82 6.61 7.41 -12.47
N MET A 83 7.57 8.31 -12.57
CA MET A 83 8.54 8.33 -13.68
C MET A 83 9.44 7.10 -13.67
N ALA A 84 9.93 6.69 -12.49
CA ALA A 84 10.75 5.49 -12.33
C ALA A 84 9.97 4.23 -12.76
N ASP A 85 8.72 4.10 -12.32
CA ASP A 85 7.84 3.00 -12.69
C ASP A 85 7.56 2.95 -14.19
N ALA A 86 7.27 4.10 -14.79
CA ALA A 86 7.06 4.21 -16.23
C ALA A 86 8.32 3.80 -17.01
N ALA A 87 9.51 4.14 -16.51
CA ALA A 87 10.78 3.74 -17.11
C ALA A 87 11.02 2.22 -17.02
N CYS A 88 10.78 1.60 -15.85
CA CYS A 88 10.87 0.14 -15.70
C CYS A 88 9.87 -0.59 -16.62
N LYS A 89 8.63 -0.09 -16.70
CA LYS A 89 7.59 -0.64 -17.58
C LYS A 89 7.99 -0.57 -19.06
N LYS A 90 8.60 0.53 -19.51
CA LYS A 90 9.13 0.68 -20.88
C LYS A 90 10.26 -0.32 -21.18
N ARG A 91 11.05 -0.70 -20.18
CA ARG A 91 12.14 -1.69 -20.31
C ARG A 91 11.68 -3.15 -20.17
N GLY A 92 10.41 -3.39 -19.85
CA GLY A 92 9.90 -4.73 -19.56
C GLY A 92 10.46 -5.32 -18.26
N GLU A 93 10.97 -4.48 -17.36
CA GLU A 93 11.54 -4.91 -16.08
C GLU A 93 10.44 -5.10 -15.03
N PRO A 94 10.53 -6.15 -14.20
CA PRO A 94 9.60 -6.31 -13.09
C PRO A 94 9.79 -5.18 -12.07
N ARG A 95 8.70 -4.74 -11.45
CA ARG A 95 8.76 -3.82 -10.30
C ARG A 95 9.56 -4.47 -9.17
N ARG A 96 10.52 -3.74 -8.60
CA ARG A 96 11.39 -4.24 -7.52
C ARG A 96 11.13 -3.49 -6.24
N LEU A 97 11.19 -4.22 -5.13
CA LEU A 97 11.21 -3.62 -3.80
C LEU A 97 12.56 -2.92 -3.61
N LEU A 98 12.53 -1.61 -3.34
CA LEU A 98 13.73 -0.88 -2.98
C LEU A 98 14.10 -1.19 -1.53
N VAL A 99 15.38 -1.49 -1.30
CA VAL A 99 15.92 -1.76 0.03
C VAL A 99 16.96 -0.68 0.32
N VAL A 100 16.78 0.02 1.45
CA VAL A 100 17.59 1.14 1.91
C VAL A 100 18.18 0.81 3.28
#